data_AF-K9MHA4-F1
#
_entry.id   AF-K9MHA4-F1
#
_cell.length_a   1.000
_cell.length_b   1.000
_cell.length_c   1.000
_cell.angle_alpha   90.00
_cell.angle_beta   90.00
_cell.angle_gamma   90.00
#
_symmetry.space_group_name_H-M   'P 1'
#
loop_
_entity.id
_entity.type
_entity.pdbx_description
1 polymer ?
#
loop_
_entity_poly.entity_id
_entity_poly.type
_entity_poly.pdbx_seq_one_letter_code
_entity_poly.pdbx_strand_id
1 'polypeptide(L)'
;MVSAPARRALVREWIVCGKAMVAWAHANRVQLRQIQPGKPNQNAYVESFNGRLRDECLNEHWFPTLLHARTKIERSRRDTTNTAPRKQSAQ
;
A
#
# COMPACT_ATOMS: atom_id res chain seq x y z
N MET A 1 -32.96 -27.71 -2.49
CA MET A 1 -32.01 -27.48 -3.60
C MET A 1 -32.22 -26.08 -4.17
N VAL A 2 -31.45 -25.08 -3.71
CA VAL A 2 -30.98 -23.96 -4.54
C VAL A 2 -29.66 -23.52 -3.91
N SER A 3 -28.54 -23.87 -4.54
CA SER A 3 -27.20 -23.40 -4.17
C SER A 3 -26.98 -22.06 -4.88
N ALA A 4 -26.81 -20.98 -4.12
CA ALA A 4 -26.34 -19.71 -4.65
C ALA A 4 -24.80 -19.68 -4.53
N PRO A 5 -24.03 -19.47 -5.62
CA PRO A 5 -22.58 -19.34 -5.52
C PRO A 5 -22.25 -17.94 -5.02
N ALA A 6 -21.99 -17.82 -3.71
CA ALA A 6 -21.51 -16.58 -3.12
C ALA A 6 -20.05 -16.32 -3.55
N ARG A 7 -19.90 -15.42 -4.53
CA ARG A 7 -18.79 -14.46 -4.68
C ARG A 7 -17.37 -15.05 -4.54
N ARG A 8 -16.94 -15.78 -5.57
CA ARG A 8 -15.51 -16.05 -5.84
C ARG A 8 -15.06 -15.44 -7.17
N ALA A 9 -15.36 -14.16 -7.33
CA ALA A 9 -14.77 -13.28 -8.32
C ALA A 9 -14.28 -12.03 -7.56
N LEU A 10 -13.36 -11.27 -8.15
CA LEU A 10 -12.74 -10.04 -7.59
C LEU A 10 -11.37 -10.22 -6.88
N VAL A 11 -10.44 -10.98 -7.47
CA VAL A 11 -9.00 -10.67 -7.36
C VAL A 11 -8.35 -10.81 -8.74
N ARG A 12 -8.94 -10.19 -9.77
CA ARG A 12 -8.39 -10.24 -11.14
C ARG A 12 -8.17 -8.89 -11.82
N GLU A 13 -8.56 -7.77 -11.21
CA GLU A 13 -8.55 -6.47 -11.91
C GLU A 13 -7.72 -5.35 -11.24
N TRP A 14 -6.96 -5.65 -10.18
CA TRP A 14 -6.47 -4.58 -9.30
C TRP A 14 -5.11 -3.97 -9.61
N ILE A 15 -4.55 -4.12 -10.82
CA ILE A 15 -3.31 -3.42 -11.20
C ILE A 15 -3.38 -2.99 -12.66
N VAL A 16 -4.06 -1.88 -12.93
CA VAL A 16 -3.92 -1.17 -14.19
C VAL A 16 -2.91 -0.04 -13.99
N CYS A 17 -1.70 -0.20 -14.52
CA CYS A 17 -0.74 0.88 -14.64
C CYS A 17 -1.16 1.78 -15.82
N GLY A 18 -1.58 3.01 -15.54
CA GLY A 18 -1.95 3.96 -16.60
C GLY A 18 -0.77 4.33 -17.50
N LYS A 19 -1.02 4.67 -18.78
CA LYS A 19 0.01 5.05 -19.77
C LYS A 19 0.93 6.17 -19.27
N ALA A 20 0.38 7.16 -18.56
CA ALA A 20 1.14 8.26 -17.97
C ALA A 20 2.16 7.78 -16.92
N MET A 21 1.79 6.80 -16.10
CA MET A 21 2.67 6.23 -15.07
C MET A 21 3.83 5.46 -15.70
N VAL A 22 3.55 4.68 -16.76
CA VAL A 22 4.58 3.93 -17.49
C VAL A 22 5.55 4.89 -18.19
N ALA A 23 5.04 5.93 -18.85
CA ALA A 23 5.86 6.95 -19.50
C ALA A 23 6.77 7.67 -18.49
N TRP A 24 6.23 8.07 -17.33
CA TRP A 24 7.01 8.67 -16.27
C TRP A 24 8.09 7.73 -15.73
N ALA A 25 7.76 6.47 -15.48
CA ALA A 25 8.71 5.48 -14.97
C ALA A 25 9.85 5.25 -15.97
N HIS A 26 9.54 5.15 -17.26
CA HIS A 26 10.54 5.03 -18.32
C HIS A 26 11.46 6.26 -18.38
N ALA A 27 10.89 7.47 -18.34
CA ALA A 27 11.65 8.72 -18.35
C ALA A 27 12.60 8.84 -17.14
N ASN A 28 12.20 8.32 -15.99
CA ASN A 28 12.98 8.36 -14.75
C ASN A 28 13.82 7.09 -14.50
N ARG A 29 13.88 6.16 -15.47
CA ARG A 29 14.58 4.86 -15.36
C ARG A 29 14.16 4.05 -14.12
N VAL A 30 12.89 4.16 -13.73
CA VAL A 30 12.30 3.43 -12.62
C VAL A 30 11.74 2.10 -13.15
N GLN A 31 12.24 0.98 -12.62
CA GLN A 31 11.71 -0.34 -12.96
C GLN A 31 10.37 -0.57 -12.24
N LEU A 32 9.28 -0.67 -13.01
CA LEU A 32 7.98 -1.08 -12.47
C LEU A 32 7.94 -2.60 -12.29
N ARG A 33 7.57 -3.06 -11.09
CA ARG A 33 7.32 -4.49 -10.79
C ARG A 33 5.86 -4.67 -10.45
N GLN A 34 5.13 -5.39 -11.31
CA GLN A 34 3.74 -5.74 -11.04
C GLN A 34 3.67 -6.99 -10.15
N ILE A 35 2.64 -7.04 -9.31
CA ILE A 35 2.32 -8.24 -8.53
C ILE A 35 1.84 -9.31 -9.51
N GLN A 36 2.43 -10.50 -9.42
CA GLN A 36 2.07 -11.62 -10.26
C GLN A 36 0.69 -12.14 -9.89
N PRO A 37 -0.15 -12.49 -10.88
CA PRO A 37 -1.44 -13.12 -10.61
C PRO A 37 -1.27 -14.36 -9.71
N GLY A 38 -2.08 -14.45 -8.65
CA GLY A 38 -2.03 -15.57 -7.71
C GLY A 38 -0.90 -15.51 -6.67
N LYS A 39 -0.09 -14.44 -6.63
CA LYS A 39 0.94 -14.22 -5.59
C LYS A 39 0.65 -12.99 -4.73
N PRO A 40 -0.42 -13.00 -3.92
CA PRO A 40 -0.82 -11.84 -3.11
C PRO A 40 0.24 -11.45 -2.07
N ASN A 41 1.06 -12.40 -1.64
CA ASN A 41 2.16 -12.17 -0.70
C ASN A 41 3.23 -11.19 -1.22
N GLN A 42 3.33 -10.95 -2.53
CA GLN A 42 4.25 -9.94 -3.08
C GLN A 42 3.88 -8.51 -2.66
N ASN A 43 2.64 -8.28 -2.20
CA ASN A 43 2.18 -7.00 -1.66
C ASN A 43 2.15 -6.94 -0.12
N ALA A 44 2.47 -8.04 0.56
CA ALA A 44 2.20 -8.20 2.00
C ALA A 44 2.85 -7.11 2.87
N TYR A 45 4.05 -6.65 2.50
CA TYR A 45 4.72 -5.56 3.22
C TYR A 45 3.95 -4.25 3.12
N VAL A 46 3.55 -3.86 1.90
CA VAL A 46 2.80 -2.61 1.65
C VAL A 46 1.41 -2.70 2.27
N GLU A 47 0.76 -3.85 2.22
CA GLU A 47 -0.52 -4.08 2.88
C GLU A 47 -0.42 -3.95 4.40
N SER A 48 0.61 -4.56 5.01
CA SER A 48 0.86 -4.44 6.44
C SER A 48 1.17 -3.00 6.85
N PHE A 49 1.99 -2.29 6.08
CA PHE A 49 2.27 -0.88 6.29
C PHE A 49 0.99 -0.03 6.20
N ASN A 50 0.17 -0.23 5.18
CA ASN A 50 -1.08 0.52 5.00
C ASN A 50 -2.08 0.23 6.11
N GLY A 51 -2.17 -1.02 6.60
CA GLY A 51 -2.97 -1.38 7.76
C GLY A 51 -2.52 -0.62 9.00
N ARG A 52 -1.22 -0.67 9.30
CA ARG A 52 -0.63 0.04 10.45
C ARG A 52 -0.85 1.55 10.37
N LEU A 53 -0.60 2.15 9.22
CA LEU A 53 -0.79 3.60 9.01
C LEU A 53 -2.26 4.00 9.25
N ARG A 54 -3.22 3.16 8.84
CA ARG A 54 -4.63 3.41 9.12
C ARG A 54 -4.93 3.33 10.60
N ASP A 55 -4.50 2.26 11.25
CA ASP A 55 -4.86 1.99 12.64
C ASP A 55 -4.17 2.94 13.62
N GLU A 56 -2.88 3.20 13.45
CA GLU A 56 -2.05 3.98 14.39
C GLU A 56 -2.00 5.49 14.07
N CYS A 57 -2.46 5.93 12.89
CA CYS A 57 -2.39 7.35 12.53
C CYS A 57 -3.70 7.91 12.02
N LEU A 58 -4.31 7.31 11.00
CA LEU A 58 -5.46 7.93 10.32
C LEU A 58 -6.76 7.77 11.11
N ASN A 59 -6.96 6.63 11.76
CA ASN A 59 -8.19 6.34 12.52
C ASN A 59 -8.18 6.98 13.91
N GLU A 60 -7.00 7.25 14.49
CA GLU A 60 -6.87 7.90 15.81
C GLU A 60 -7.10 9.41 15.78
N HIS A 61 -7.06 10.04 14.60
CA HIS A 61 -7.01 11.49 14.47
C HIS A 61 -8.12 12.04 13.58
N TRP A 62 -8.88 13.01 14.11
CA TRP A 62 -9.69 13.89 13.27
C TRP A 62 -8.79 14.96 12.63
N PHE A 63 -8.93 15.19 11.33
CA PHE A 63 -8.12 16.15 10.59
C PHE A 63 -8.93 17.39 10.21
N PRO A 64 -8.98 18.43 11.06
CA PRO A 64 -9.77 19.63 10.80
C PRO A 64 -9.18 20.50 9.69
N THR A 65 -7.87 20.38 9.42
CA THR A 65 -7.17 21.15 8.38
C THR A 65 -6.09 20.31 7.70
N LEU A 66 -5.73 20.70 6.47
CA LEU A 66 -4.63 20.06 5.72
C LEU A 66 -3.28 20.18 6.45
N LEU A 67 -3.04 21.29 7.16
CA LEU A 67 -1.82 21.48 7.94
C LEU A 67 -1.75 20.50 9.12
N HIS A 68 -2.90 20.27 9.79
CA HIS A 68 -2.99 19.29 10.86
C HIS A 68 -2.71 17.88 10.32
N ALA A 69 -3.33 17.52 9.19
CA ALA A 69 -3.10 16.24 8.53
C ALA A 69 -1.62 16.01 8.18
N ARG A 70 -0.98 17.00 7.54
CA ARG A 70 0.45 16.92 7.18
C ARG A 70 1.33 16.71 8.41
N THR A 71 1.08 17.45 9.49
CA THR A 71 1.85 17.34 10.73
C THR A 71 1.72 15.96 11.37
N LYS A 72 0.50 15.42 11.44
CA LYS A 72 0.22 14.10 12.03
C LYS A 72 0.80 12.96 11.21
N ILE A 73 0.63 13.00 9.89
CA ILE A 73 1.22 12.01 8.97
C ILE A 73 2.75 12.03 9.05
N GLU A 74 3.37 13.21 9.08
CA GLU A 74 4.83 13.33 9.18
C GLU A 74 5.36 12.80 10.52
N ARG A 75 4.61 12.97 11.62
CA ARG A 75 4.94 12.35 12.90
C ARG A 75 4.91 10.83 12.81
N SER A 76 3.80 10.26 12.32
CA SER A 76 3.67 8.81 12.15
C SER A 76 4.75 8.22 11.23
N ARG A 77 5.14 8.95 10.17
CA ARG A 77 6.26 8.56 9.29
C ARG A 77 7.57 8.45 10.06
N ARG A 78 7.87 9.39 10.96
CA ARG A 78 9.09 9.35 11.78
C ARG A 78 9.05 8.20 12.78
N ASP A 79 7.91 7.96 13.40
CA ASP A 79 7.74 6.90 14.39
C ASP A 79 7.92 5.52 13.73
N THR A 80 7.36 5.30 12.54
CA THR A 80 7.56 4.07 11.76
C THR A 80 8.97 3.92 11.19
N THR A 81 9.67 5.01 10.89
CA THR A 81 11.06 5.00 10.39
C THR A 81 12.08 4.74 11.52
N ASN A 82 11.86 5.29 12.72
CA ASN A 82 12.75 5.16 13.86
C ASN A 82 12.55 3.86 14.66
N THR A 83 11.42 3.16 14.49
CA THR A 83 11.12 1.89 15.19
C THR A 83 11.37 0.64 14.37
N ALA A 84 11.71 0.75 13.08
CA ALA A 84 11.93 -0.43 12.25
C ALA A 84 13.29 -1.10 12.55
N PRO A 85 13.34 -2.35 13.05
CA PRO A 85 14.55 -3.14 12.92
C PRO A 85 14.76 -3.38 11.43
N ARG A 86 15.88 -2.88 10.88
CA ARG A 86 16.33 -3.20 9.52
C ARG A 86 16.51 -4.71 9.41
N LYS A 87 15.49 -5.42 8.93
CA LYS A 87 15.70 -6.71 8.27
C LYS A 87 15.63 -6.46 6.78
N GLN A 88 16.75 -6.00 6.22
CA GLN A 88 17.09 -6.44 4.88
C GLN A 88 17.23 -7.96 4.99
N SER A 89 16.25 -8.71 4.48
CA SER A 89 16.47 -10.11 4.17
C SER A 89 17.59 -10.14 3.15
N ALA A 90 18.80 -10.42 3.64
CA ALA A 90 19.86 -10.95 2.81
C ALA A 90 19.37 -12.28 2.20
N GLN A 91 19.80 -12.51 0.96
CA GLN A 91 19.57 -13.66 0.07
C GLN A 91 18.29 -13.66 -0.76
#